data_AF-A0A7W9LV15-F1
#
_entry.id   AF-A0A7W9LV15-F1
#
_cell.length_a   1.000
_cell.length_b   1.000
_cell.length_c   1.000
_cell.angle_alpha   90.00
_cell.angle_beta   90.00
_cell.angle_gamma   90.00
#
_symmetry.space_group_name_H-M   'P 1'
#
loop_
_entity.id
_entity.type
_entity.pdbx_description
1 polymer ?
#
loop_
_entity_poly.entity_id
_entity_poly.type
_entity_poly.pdbx_seq_one_letter_code
_entity_poly.pdbx_strand_id
1 'polypeptide(L)' 'MSATESKGQPLPFAVAGVSMRDLLAAGEAAALISTPPRAPEPEFAEPVEPVADHREAA' A
#
# COMPACT_ATOMS: atom_id res chain seq x y z
N MET A 1 17.48 -43.88 -44.89
CA MET A 1 16.99 -42.50 -44.77
C MET A 1 17.08 -42.11 -43.31
N SER A 2 18.09 -41.34 -42.92
CA SER A 2 18.31 -40.96 -41.51
C SER A 2 17.70 -39.59 -41.27
N ALA A 3 16.56 -39.59 -40.58
CA ALA A 3 15.97 -38.37 -40.04
C ALA A 3 16.77 -37.95 -38.81
N THR A 4 17.72 -37.04 -38.99
CA THR A 4 18.27 -36.29 -37.85
C THR A 4 17.20 -35.31 -37.42
N GLU A 5 16.37 -35.71 -36.47
CA GLU A 5 15.56 -34.78 -35.67
C GLU A 5 16.48 -33.69 -35.14
N SER A 6 16.38 -32.50 -35.72
CA SER A 6 16.96 -31.30 -35.14
C SER A 6 16.22 -31.05 -33.83
N LYS A 7 16.78 -31.56 -32.73
CA LYS A 7 16.34 -31.18 -31.40
C LYS A 7 16.64 -29.71 -31.26
N GLY A 8 15.62 -28.89 -31.51
CA GLY A 8 15.67 -27.44 -31.37
C GLY A 8 16.33 -27.11 -30.04
N GLN A 9 17.45 -26.40 -30.12
CA GLN A 9 18.15 -25.94 -28.93
C GLN A 9 17.14 -25.18 -28.06
N PRO A 10 17.08 -25.41 -26.74
CA PRO A 10 16.25 -24.60 -25.88
C PRO A 10 16.74 -23.16 -26.03
N LEU A 11 15.92 -22.32 -26.65
CA LEU A 11 16.18 -20.89 -26.70
C LEU A 11 16.34 -20.43 -25.25
N PRO A 12 17.43 -19.76 -24.88
CA PRO A 12 17.52 -19.14 -23.57
C PRO A 12 16.42 -18.09 -23.56
N PHE A 13 15.31 -18.39 -22.90
CA PHE A 13 14.30 -17.40 -22.59
C PHE A 13 15.01 -16.40 -21.67
N ALA A 14 15.58 -15.35 -22.24
CA ALA A 14 16.02 -14.21 -21.48
C ALA A 14 14.74 -13.56 -20.97
N VAL A 15 14.27 -13.97 -19.79
CA VAL A 15 13.35 -13.13 -19.03
C VAL A 15 14.16 -11.87 -18.77
N ALA A 16 13.78 -10.76 -19.41
CA ALA A 16 14.36 -9.48 -19.08
C ALA A 16 14.14 -9.27 -17.58
N GLY A 17 15.20 -9.42 -16.79
CA GLY A 17 15.14 -9.19 -15.36
C GLY A 17 14.78 -7.73 -15.12
N VAL A 18 13.94 -7.47 -14.13
CA VAL A 18 13.75 -6.11 -13.63
C VAL A 18 14.97 -5.71 -12.81
N SER A 19 15.35 -4.43 -12.86
CA SER A 19 16.40 -3.96 -11.99
C SER A 19 15.92 -4.01 -10.53
N MET A 20 16.83 -4.20 -9.58
CA MET A 20 16.49 -4.15 -8.15
C MET A 20 15.83 -2.81 -7.77
N ARG A 21 16.23 -1.72 -8.43
CA ARG A 21 15.62 -0.40 -8.27
C ARG A 21 14.15 -0.41 -8.68
N ASP A 22 13.83 -0.96 -9.83
CA ASP A 22 12.45 -1.00 -10.33
C ASP A 22 11.57 -1.88 -9.43
N LEU A 23 12.12 -2.98 -8.92
CA LEU A 23 11.44 -3.82 -7.94
C LEU A 23 11.11 -3.06 -6.65
N LEU A 24 12.06 -2.29 -6.12
CA LEU A 24 11.86 -1.48 -4.91
C LEU A 24 10.83 -0.36 -5.14
N ALA A 25 10.92 0.34 -6.27
CA ALA A 25 9.97 1.39 -6.65
C ALA A 25 8.55 0.84 -6.81
N ALA A 26 8.39 -0.34 -7.41
CA ALA A 26 7.11 -1.03 -7.50
C ALA A 26 6.54 -1.39 -6.11
N GLY A 27 7.41 -1.79 -5.17
CA GLY A 27 7.03 -2.06 -3.78
C GLY A 27 6.49 -0.82 -3.06
N GLU A 28 7.17 0.33 -3.18
CA GLU A 28 6.70 1.60 -2.61
C GLU A 28 5.36 2.03 -3.21
N ALA A 29 5.19 1.92 -4.53
CA ALA A 29 3.94 2.23 -5.20
C ALA A 29 2.79 1.32 -4.73
N ALA A 30 3.05 0.02 -4.58
CA ALA A 30 2.06 -0.94 -4.09
C ALA A 30 1.62 -0.62 -2.65
N ALA A 31 2.55 -0.16 -1.80
CA ALA A 31 2.23 0.26 -0.43
C ALA A 31 1.29 1.47 -0.42
N LEU A 32 1.54 2.47 -1.27
CA LEU A 32 0.66 3.64 -1.40
C LEU A 32 -0.75 3.27 -1.89
N ILE A 33 -0.85 2.34 -2.84
CA ILE A 33 -2.14 1.89 -3.38
C ILE A 33 -2.92 1.04 -2.37
N SER A 34 -2.20 0.18 -1.64
CA SER A 34 -2.83 -0.80 -0.74
C SER A 34 -3.10 -0.27 0.66
N THR A 35 -2.57 0.91 1.00
CA THR A 35 -2.80 1.54 2.30
C THR A 35 -3.98 2.51 2.17
N PRO A 36 -5.13 2.21 2.82
CA PRO A 36 -6.25 3.14 2.84
C PRO A 36 -5.82 4.48 3.47
N PRO A 37 -6.37 5.62 3.01
CA PRO A 37 -6.09 6.91 3.63
C PRO A 37 -6.48 6.89 5.11
N ARG A 38 -5.76 7.67 5.93
CA ARG A 38 -6.04 7.80 7.36
C ARG A 38 -7.45 8.37 7.55
N ALA A 39 -8.21 7.77 8.47
CA ALA A 39 -9.50 8.31 8.87
C ALA A 39 -9.32 9.72 9.46
N PRO A 40 -10.28 10.64 9.22
CA PRO A 40 -10.25 11.94 9.86
C PRO A 40 -10.21 11.77 11.39
N GLU A 41 -9.43 12.61 12.07
CA GLU A 41 -9.41 12.62 13.53
C GLU A 41 -10.79 13.02 14.03
N PRO A 42 -11.37 12.31 15.02
CA PRO A 42 -12.63 12.73 15.60
C PRO A 42 -12.43 14.12 16.19
N GLU A 43 -13.31 15.05 15.84
CA GLU A 43 -13.40 16.33 16.54
C GLU A 43 -13.62 15.99 18.00
N PHE A 44 -12.60 16.20 18.84
CA PHE A 44 -12.77 16.12 20.28
C PHE A 44 -13.85 17.14 20.60
N ALA A 45 -15.03 16.66 20.96
CA ALA A 45 -16.01 17.49 21.63
C ALA A 45 -15.27 18.05 22.85
N GLU A 46 -14.97 19.34 22.80
CA GLU A 46 -14.51 20.12 23.95
C GLU A 46 -15.30 19.65 25.17
N PRO A 47 -14.65 19.30 26.29
CA PRO A 47 -15.35 18.98 27.51
C PRO A 47 -16.31 20.14 27.78
N VAL A 48 -17.61 19.89 27.72
CA VAL A 48 -18.60 20.85 28.19
C VAL A 48 -18.37 20.95 29.69
N GLU A 49 -17.60 21.96 30.10
CA GLU A 49 -17.48 22.38 31.49
C GLU A 49 -18.91 22.39 32.06
N PRO A 50 -19.19 21.64 33.14
CA PRO A 50 -20.51 21.70 33.74
C PRO A 50 -20.70 23.14 34.20
N VAL A 51 -21.64 23.84 33.54
CA VAL A 51 -22.08 25.17 33.94
C VAL A 51 -22.44 25.04 35.42
N ALA A 52 -21.60 25.63 36.27
CA ALA A 52 -21.89 25.76 37.69
C ALA A 52 -23.21 26.54 37.75
N ASP A 53 -24.28 25.81 38.06
CA ASP A 53 -25.62 26.35 38.10
C ASP A 53 -25.65 27.43 39.20
N HIS A 54 -25.72 28.69 38.75
CA HIS A 54 -25.96 29.84 39.60
C HIS A 54 -27.40 29.75 40.10
N ARG A 55 -27.65 28.95 41.15
CA ARG A 55 -28.90 29.04 41.91
C ARG A 55 -28.68 29.72 43.25
N GLU A 56 -28.98 31.00 43.22
CA GLU A 56 -29.14 31.93 44.34
C GLU A 56 -30.22 31.49 45.36
N ALA A 57 -30.15 32.13 46.54
CA ALA A 57 -31.17 32.35 47.58
C ALA A 57 -31.47 31.22 48.59
N ALA A 58 -31.05 31.38 49.87
CA ALA A 58 -31.73 32.16 50.93
C ALA A 58 -30.84 32.25 52.18
#